data_AF-A0A2A2W6U6-F1
#
_entry.id   AF-A0A2A2W6U6-F1
#
_cell.length_a   1.000
_cell.length_b   1.000
_cell.length_c   1.000
_cell.angle_alpha   90.00
_cell.angle_beta   90.00
_cell.angle_gamma   90.00
#
_symmetry.space_group_name_H-M   'P 1'
#
loop_
_entity.id
_entity.type
_entity.pdbx_description
1 polymer ?
#
loop_
_entity_poly.entity_id
_entity_poly.type
_entity_poly.pdbx_seq_one_letter_code
_entity_poly.pdbx_strand_id
1 'polypeptide(L)'
;MFDPLWKLALGLLTGMVFGLLLQKGRVAKFHVIVNQFLFRDWTVVKIMGTAVVVGAIGIYALQPTGAVSLHVKPLVWLGIVAGGICFGAGMAIFGYCPGTSVAACGEGRRDAMVGVIGMLLGAGLYVVLYPQLSGLLKTWGDAGKVTLAEWSGTSPWLWIGVLCLGALAAFAVFARSWGDATPRLHKGARQRHSAG
;
A
#
# COMPACT_ATOMS: atom_id res chain seq x y z
N MET A 1 19.74 10.87 -17.40
CA MET A 1 20.14 9.51 -16.98
C MET A 1 18.94 8.60 -17.22
N PHE A 2 18.67 8.28 -18.49
CA PHE A 2 17.54 7.44 -18.88
C PHE A 2 17.99 5.98 -18.87
N ASP A 3 17.30 5.14 -18.10
CA ASP A 3 17.46 3.70 -18.17
C ASP A 3 17.15 3.17 -19.58
N PRO A 4 17.72 2.01 -19.99
CA PRO A 4 17.43 1.42 -21.29
C PRO A 4 15.92 1.18 -21.48
N LEU A 5 15.42 1.42 -22.69
CA LEU A 5 14.00 1.31 -23.08
C LEU A 5 13.30 0.03 -22.59
N TRP A 6 14.04 -1.08 -22.55
CA TRP A 6 13.53 -2.36 -22.07
C TRP A 6 13.07 -2.31 -20.59
N LYS A 7 13.78 -1.58 -19.72
CA LYS A 7 13.41 -1.42 -18.31
C LYS A 7 12.14 -0.56 -18.17
N LEU A 8 12.02 0.48 -18.99
CA LEU A 8 10.79 1.30 -19.03
C LEU A 8 9.59 0.47 -19.49
N ALA A 9 9.77 -0.38 -20.50
CA ALA A 9 8.73 -1.27 -20.99
C ALA A 9 8.28 -2.27 -19.91
N LEU A 10 9.23 -2.86 -19.17
CA LEU A 10 8.89 -3.72 -18.02
C LEU A 10 8.15 -2.96 -16.92
N GLY A 11 8.57 -1.73 -16.59
CA GLY A 11 7.88 -0.89 -15.62
C GLY A 11 6.43 -0.59 -16.04
N LEU A 12 6.23 -0.27 -17.32
CA LEU A 12 4.89 -0.04 -17.86
C LEU A 12 4.02 -1.31 -17.83
N LEU A 13 4.58 -2.46 -18.21
CA LEU A 13 3.89 -3.74 -18.19
C LEU A 13 3.49 -4.15 -16.76
N THR A 14 4.42 -4.08 -15.81
CA THR A 14 4.16 -4.40 -14.40
C THR A 14 3.14 -3.44 -13.79
N GLY A 15 3.20 -2.14 -14.12
CA GLY A 15 2.20 -1.15 -13.73
C GLY A 15 0.81 -1.45 -14.31
N MET A 16 0.72 -1.86 -15.58
CA MET A 16 -0.53 -2.26 -16.22
C MET A 16 -1.13 -3.50 -15.55
N VAL A 17 -0.33 -4.53 -15.32
CA VAL A 17 -0.77 -5.75 -14.61
C VAL A 17 -1.25 -5.41 -13.19
N PHE A 18 -0.50 -4.57 -12.47
CA PHE A 18 -0.89 -4.11 -11.14
C PHE A 18 -2.22 -3.35 -11.15
N GLY A 19 -2.42 -2.44 -12.10
CA GLY A 19 -3.68 -1.71 -12.28
C GLY A 19 -4.87 -2.64 -12.56
N LEU A 20 -4.70 -3.61 -13.45
CA LEU A 20 -5.73 -4.62 -13.75
C LEU A 20 -6.09 -5.47 -12.52
N LEU A 21 -5.09 -5.85 -11.71
CA LEU A 21 -5.32 -6.57 -10.45
C LEU A 21 -6.10 -5.73 -9.44
N LEU A 22 -5.80 -4.43 -9.32
CA LEU A 22 -6.55 -3.52 -8.44
C LEU A 22 -8.01 -3.34 -8.88
N GLN A 23 -8.26 -3.22 -10.18
CA GLN A 23 -9.61 -3.16 -10.75
C GLN A 23 -10.39 -4.46 -10.49
N LYS A 24 -9.75 -5.61 -10.72
CA LYS A 24 -10.36 -6.93 -10.45
C LYS A 24 -10.65 -7.14 -8.96
N GLY A 25 -9.79 -6.63 -8.08
CA GLY A 25 -9.99 -6.61 -6.63
C GLY A 25 -11.07 -5.64 -6.14
N ARG A 26 -11.63 -4.79 -7.01
CA ARG A 26 -12.58 -3.71 -6.67
C ARG A 26 -12.08 -2.74 -5.59
N VAL A 27 -10.78 -2.70 -5.33
CA VAL A 27 -10.15 -1.85 -4.31
C VAL A 27 -10.06 -0.39 -4.78
N ALA A 28 -10.20 -0.14 -6.08
CA ALA A 28 -10.26 1.20 -6.66
C ALA A 28 -11.57 1.97 -6.35
N LYS A 29 -12.53 1.33 -5.65
CA LYS A 29 -13.80 1.96 -5.31
C LYS A 29 -13.71 2.70 -3.97
N PHE A 30 -14.21 3.94 -3.95
CA PHE A 30 -14.18 4.83 -2.79
C PHE A 30 -14.81 4.20 -1.53
N HIS A 31 -15.99 3.61 -1.67
CA HIS A 31 -16.72 3.01 -0.54
C HIS A 31 -15.96 1.85 0.10
N VAL A 32 -15.12 1.12 -0.66
CA VAL A 32 -14.34 -0.01 -0.14
C VAL A 32 -13.23 0.49 0.79
N ILE A 33 -12.60 1.62 0.46
CA ILE A 33 -11.54 2.22 1.26
C ILE A 33 -12.13 2.95 2.48
N VAL A 34 -13.24 3.67 2.33
CA VAL A 34 -13.91 4.32 3.46
C VAL A 34 -14.48 3.28 4.44
N ASN A 35 -15.09 2.20 3.95
CA ASN A 35 -15.59 1.13 4.82
C ASN A 35 -14.47 0.40 5.56
N GLN A 36 -13.26 0.35 4.99
CA GLN A 36 -12.08 -0.15 5.69
C GLN A 36 -11.68 0.76 6.85
N PHE A 37 -11.64 2.09 6.66
CA PHE A 37 -11.38 3.03 7.76
C PHE A 37 -12.49 3.03 8.82
N LEU A 38 -13.72 2.71 8.43
CA LEU A 38 -14.86 2.54 9.32
C LEU A 38 -14.95 1.13 9.93
N PHE A 39 -13.91 0.28 9.76
CA PHE A 39 -13.83 -1.11 10.25
C PHE A 39 -15.01 -2.02 9.84
N ARG A 40 -15.70 -1.66 8.76
CA ARG A 40 -16.90 -2.34 8.28
C ARG A 40 -16.59 -3.39 7.21
N ASP A 41 -15.55 -3.15 6.41
CA ASP A 41 -15.04 -4.09 5.40
C ASP A 41 -13.56 -4.38 5.67
N TRP A 42 -13.22 -5.66 5.91
CA TRP A 42 -11.84 -6.10 6.16
C TRP A 42 -11.09 -6.57 4.90
N THR A 43 -11.72 -6.42 3.73
CA THR A 43 -11.24 -6.93 2.45
C THR A 43 -9.89 -6.33 2.06
N VAL A 44 -9.68 -5.03 2.30
CA VAL A 44 -8.44 -4.35 1.92
C VAL A 44 -7.29 -4.76 2.84
N VAL A 45 -7.53 -4.98 4.15
CA VAL A 45 -6.50 -5.52 5.06
C VAL A 45 -6.00 -6.87 4.54
N LYS A 46 -6.92 -7.75 4.13
CA LYS A 46 -6.60 -9.11 3.67
C LYS A 46 -5.78 -9.09 2.38
N ILE A 47 -6.17 -8.30 1.38
CA ILE A 47 -5.47 -8.22 0.10
C ILE A 47 -4.07 -7.59 0.29
N MET A 48 -3.97 -6.48 1.04
CA MET A 48 -2.68 -5.83 1.26
C MET A 48 -1.76 -6.68 2.14
N GLY A 49 -2.28 -7.31 3.19
CA GLY A 49 -1.50 -8.18 4.07
C GLY A 49 -0.92 -9.39 3.34
N THR A 50 -1.73 -10.08 2.54
CA THR A 50 -1.26 -11.22 1.73
C THR A 50 -0.25 -10.77 0.67
N ALA A 51 -0.47 -9.61 0.02
CA ALA A 51 0.48 -9.06 -0.94
C ALA A 51 1.84 -8.74 -0.30
N VAL A 52 1.86 -8.17 0.92
CA VAL A 52 3.10 -7.89 1.66
C VAL A 52 3.86 -9.18 1.97
N VAL A 53 3.16 -10.24 2.39
CA VAL A 53 3.77 -11.54 2.73
C VAL A 53 4.37 -12.19 1.50
N VAL A 54 3.60 -12.31 0.42
CA VAL A 54 4.06 -12.89 -0.85
C VAL A 54 5.22 -12.07 -1.42
N GLY A 55 5.13 -10.74 -1.36
CA GLY A 55 6.20 -9.84 -1.79
C GLY A 55 7.48 -9.99 -0.98
N ALA A 56 7.37 -10.10 0.35
CA ALA A 56 8.52 -10.33 1.23
C ALA A 56 9.21 -11.66 0.91
N ILE A 57 8.43 -12.75 0.78
CA ILE A 57 8.98 -14.07 0.42
C ILE A 57 9.66 -14.01 -0.95
N GLY A 58 9.01 -13.40 -1.95
CA GLY A 58 9.55 -13.30 -3.31
C GLY A 58 10.85 -12.48 -3.39
N ILE A 59 10.90 -11.33 -2.71
CA ILE A 59 12.09 -10.47 -2.69
C ILE A 59 13.27 -11.18 -2.01
N TYR A 60 13.04 -11.82 -0.87
CA TYR A 60 14.11 -12.51 -0.14
C TYR A 60 14.54 -13.82 -0.80
N ALA A 61 13.67 -14.50 -1.55
CA ALA A 61 14.05 -15.64 -2.40
C ALA A 61 14.96 -15.22 -3.58
N LEU A 62 14.78 -14.00 -4.11
CA LEU A 62 15.61 -13.42 -5.17
C LEU A 62 16.84 -12.66 -4.65
N GLN A 63 16.94 -12.42 -3.35
CA GLN A 63 18.10 -11.79 -2.74
C GLN A 63 19.41 -12.59 -2.95
N PRO A 64 19.46 -13.92 -2.74
CA PRO A 64 20.70 -14.69 -2.91
C PRO A 64 21.14 -14.85 -4.37
N THR A 65 20.26 -14.62 -5.35
CA THR A 65 20.62 -14.70 -6.78
C THR A 65 21.23 -13.39 -7.30
N GLY A 66 21.39 -12.36 -6.46
CA GLY A 66 21.95 -11.07 -6.82
C GLY A 66 21.06 -10.22 -7.75
N ALA A 67 19.87 -10.71 -8.08
CA ALA A 67 18.93 -10.04 -8.99
C ALA A 67 18.22 -8.83 -8.35
N VAL A 68 18.24 -8.70 -7.01
CA VAL A 68 17.55 -7.64 -6.27
C VAL A 68 18.50 -6.94 -5.30
N SER A 69 18.66 -5.62 -5.46
CA SER A 69 19.38 -4.77 -4.51
C SER A 69 18.40 -4.12 -3.53
N LEU A 70 18.48 -4.51 -2.25
CA LEU A 70 17.69 -3.86 -1.19
C LEU A 70 18.21 -2.43 -0.95
N HIS A 71 17.51 -1.45 -1.50
CA HIS A 71 17.72 -0.05 -1.17
C HIS A 71 16.94 0.31 0.10
N VAL A 72 17.56 0.05 1.26
CA VAL A 72 16.99 0.42 2.57
C VAL A 72 17.04 1.93 2.74
N LYS A 73 15.87 2.53 2.97
CA LYS A 73 15.74 3.95 3.29
C LYS A 73 16.25 4.18 4.73
N PRO A 74 17.07 5.22 5.00
CA PRO A 74 17.48 5.53 6.38
C PRO A 74 16.27 5.82 7.27
N LEU A 75 16.35 5.33 8.51
CA LEU A 75 15.31 5.46 9.52
C LEU A 75 15.44 6.82 10.23
N VAL A 76 14.75 7.81 9.69
CA VAL A 76 14.61 9.12 10.32
C VAL A 76 13.32 9.12 11.12
N TRP A 77 13.41 8.90 12.44
CA TRP A 77 12.26 8.69 13.32
C TRP A 77 11.20 9.79 13.19
N LEU A 78 11.64 11.05 13.26
CA LEU A 78 10.73 12.19 13.15
C LEU A 78 10.05 12.26 11.78
N GLY A 79 10.79 11.95 10.70
CA GLY A 79 10.24 11.94 9.34
C GLY A 79 9.22 10.83 9.12
N ILE A 80 9.45 9.65 9.68
CA ILE A 80 8.56 8.50 9.54
C ILE A 80 7.29 8.69 10.36
N VAL A 81 7.41 9.15 11.61
CA VAL A 81 6.25 9.36 12.48
C VAL A 81 5.40 10.53 12.00
N ALA A 82 6.02 11.70 11.78
CA ALA A 82 5.28 12.88 11.30
C ALA A 82 4.73 12.67 9.89
N GLY A 83 5.53 12.04 9.00
CA GLY A 83 5.10 11.70 7.66
C GLY A 83 3.96 10.67 7.66
N GLY A 84 4.05 9.63 8.48
CA GLY A 84 3.03 8.60 8.62
C GLY A 84 1.69 9.15 9.14
N ILE A 85 1.72 10.05 10.13
CA ILE A 85 0.52 10.70 10.65
C ILE A 85 -0.11 11.60 9.57
N CYS A 86 0.68 12.46 8.91
CA CYS A 86 0.19 13.35 7.87
C CYS A 86 -0.38 12.57 6.67
N PHE A 87 0.34 11.54 6.22
CA PHE A 87 -0.08 10.66 5.14
C PHE A 87 -1.35 9.86 5.51
N GLY A 88 -1.42 9.33 6.73
CA GLY A 88 -2.60 8.63 7.25
C GLY A 88 -3.83 9.53 7.35
N ALA A 89 -3.67 10.74 7.89
CA ALA A 89 -4.73 11.74 7.97
C ALA A 89 -5.23 12.14 6.57
N GLY A 90 -4.31 12.36 5.63
CA GLY A 90 -4.64 12.64 4.23
C GLY A 90 -5.45 11.51 3.58
N MET A 91 -5.04 10.25 3.78
CA MET A 91 -5.80 9.10 3.27
C MET A 91 -7.18 8.96 3.92
N ALA A 92 -7.30 9.24 5.21
CA ALA A 92 -8.57 9.18 5.94
C ALA A 92 -9.58 10.22 5.44
N ILE A 93 -9.12 11.44 5.15
CA ILE A 93 -9.95 12.53 4.62
C ILE A 93 -10.30 12.27 3.15
N PHE A 94 -9.33 11.86 2.35
CA PHE A 94 -9.51 11.70 0.90
C PHE A 94 -10.21 10.40 0.52
N GLY A 95 -10.16 9.37 1.37
CA GLY A 95 -10.80 8.07 1.12
C GLY A 95 -10.19 7.27 -0.04
N TYR A 96 -8.97 7.60 -0.46
CA TYR A 96 -8.17 6.79 -1.38
C TYR A 96 -6.71 6.69 -0.92
N CYS A 97 -6.09 5.57 -1.23
CA CYS A 97 -4.63 5.42 -1.14
C CYS A 97 -3.98 5.80 -2.49
N PRO A 98 -2.69 6.16 -2.52
CA PRO A 98 -2.03 6.70 -3.71
C PRO A 98 -2.06 5.75 -4.92
N GLY A 99 -2.02 4.43 -4.70
CA GLY A 99 -2.13 3.45 -5.79
C GLY A 99 -3.56 3.34 -6.33
N THR A 100 -4.55 3.37 -5.44
CA THR A 100 -5.98 3.28 -5.83
C THR A 100 -6.50 4.56 -6.46
N SER A 101 -5.96 5.74 -6.10
CA SER A 101 -6.35 7.01 -6.71
C SER A 101 -5.92 7.06 -8.18
N VAL A 102 -4.72 6.57 -8.50
CA VAL A 102 -4.25 6.46 -9.89
C VAL A 102 -5.08 5.45 -10.68
N ALA A 103 -5.39 4.28 -10.10
CA ALA A 103 -6.28 3.30 -10.74
C ALA A 103 -7.70 3.86 -10.98
N ALA A 104 -8.28 4.55 -9.99
CA ALA A 104 -9.61 5.17 -10.10
C ALA A 104 -9.63 6.37 -11.07
N CYS A 105 -8.52 7.09 -11.19
CA CYS A 105 -8.33 8.11 -12.23
C CYS A 105 -8.38 7.47 -13.63
N GLY A 106 -7.78 6.29 -13.80
CA GLY A 106 -7.87 5.50 -15.05
C GLY A 106 -9.28 5.01 -15.39
N GLU A 107 -10.16 4.86 -14.38
CA GLU A 107 -11.59 4.57 -14.58
C GLU A 107 -12.41 5.81 -14.96
N GLY A 108 -11.81 7.01 -14.97
CA GLY A 108 -12.50 8.26 -15.31
C GLY A 108 -13.22 8.94 -14.13
N ARG A 109 -12.91 8.57 -12.88
CA ARG A 109 -13.55 9.20 -11.71
C ARG A 109 -12.94 10.57 -11.42
N ARG A 110 -13.75 11.62 -11.53
CA ARG A 110 -13.32 13.02 -11.30
C ARG A 110 -12.76 13.25 -9.90
N ASP A 111 -13.34 12.64 -8.88
CA ASP A 111 -12.87 12.75 -7.49
C ASP A 111 -11.41 12.27 -7.35
N ALA A 112 -11.06 11.20 -8.06
CA ALA A 112 -9.72 10.62 -8.04
C ALA A 112 -8.70 11.51 -8.77
N MET A 113 -9.11 12.20 -9.84
CA MET A 113 -8.24 13.13 -10.57
C MET A 113 -7.78 14.30 -9.69
N VAL A 114 -8.68 14.87 -8.89
CA VAL A 114 -8.34 15.95 -7.94
C VAL A 114 -7.33 15.45 -6.91
N GLY A 115 -7.51 14.21 -6.42
CA GLY A 115 -6.56 13.58 -5.50
C GLY A 115 -5.18 13.34 -6.09
N VAL A 116 -5.11 12.89 -7.35
CA VAL A 116 -3.83 12.67 -8.04
C VAL A 116 -3.09 14.01 -8.20
N ILE A 117 -3.80 15.08 -8.59
CA ILE A 117 -3.20 16.41 -8.70
C ILE A 117 -2.73 16.90 -7.32
N GLY A 118 -3.55 16.76 -6.29
CA GLY A 118 -3.19 17.13 -4.91
C GLY A 118 -1.97 16.34 -4.39
N MET A 119 -1.88 15.05 -4.71
CA MET A 119 -0.73 14.21 -4.38
C MET A 119 0.54 14.67 -5.10
N LEU A 120 0.45 15.00 -6.39
CA LEU A 120 1.59 15.49 -7.17
C LEU A 120 2.07 16.86 -6.66
N LEU A 121 1.15 17.77 -6.37
CA LEU A 121 1.48 19.09 -5.79
C LEU A 121 2.07 18.95 -4.38
N GLY A 122 1.49 18.10 -3.54
CA GLY A 122 2.01 17.82 -2.20
C GLY A 122 3.40 17.19 -2.22
N ALA A 123 3.63 16.23 -3.12
CA ALA A 123 4.96 15.64 -3.33
C ALA A 123 5.97 16.66 -3.85
N GLY A 124 5.57 17.51 -4.81
CA GLY A 124 6.41 18.60 -5.32
C GLY A 124 6.78 19.61 -4.24
N LEU A 125 5.80 20.05 -3.44
CA LEU A 125 6.03 20.95 -2.31
C LEU A 125 6.94 20.32 -1.27
N TYR A 126 6.75 19.04 -0.96
CA TYR A 126 7.62 18.30 -0.04
C TYR A 126 9.05 18.27 -0.54
N VAL A 127 9.30 18.02 -1.83
CA VAL A 127 10.66 18.01 -2.41
C VAL A 127 11.34 19.38 -2.28
N VAL A 128 10.60 20.48 -2.48
CA VAL A 128 11.13 21.85 -2.35
C VAL A 128 11.42 22.20 -0.88
N LEU A 129 10.56 21.77 0.03
CA LEU A 129 10.69 22.06 1.47
C LEU A 129 11.67 21.11 2.18
N TYR A 130 11.95 19.94 1.58
CA TYR A 130 12.85 18.92 2.11
C TYR A 130 14.24 19.46 2.52
N PRO A 131 14.96 20.29 1.75
CA PRO A 131 16.26 20.81 2.19
C PRO A 131 16.18 21.58 3.51
N GLN A 132 15.13 22.37 3.73
CA GLN A 132 14.92 23.12 4.97
C GLN A 132 14.48 22.22 6.12
N LEU A 133 13.62 21.24 5.84
CA LEU A 133 13.13 20.29 6.83
C LEU A 133 14.22 19.29 7.23
N SER A 134 15.09 18.89 6.31
CA SER A 134 16.11 17.86 6.52
C SER A 134 17.11 18.20 7.63
N GLY A 135 17.41 19.48 7.84
CA GLY A 135 18.23 19.93 8.98
C GLY A 135 17.55 19.74 10.33
N LEU A 136 16.23 19.92 10.39
CA LEU A 136 15.41 19.77 11.59
C LEU A 136 15.02 18.30 11.84
N LEU A 137 14.89 17.50 10.78
CA LEU A 137 14.66 16.06 10.87
C LEU A 137 15.89 15.29 11.37
N LYS A 138 17.09 15.69 10.96
CA LYS A 138 18.34 15.02 11.37
C LYS A 138 18.76 15.32 12.81
N THR A 139 18.31 16.44 13.37
CA THR A 139 18.62 16.84 14.76
C THR A 139 17.86 16.02 15.81
N TRP A 140 16.75 15.37 15.42
CA TRP A 140 15.89 14.58 16.32
C TRP A 140 16.04 13.05 16.16
N GLY A 141 17.20 12.60 15.69
CA GLY A 141 17.56 11.18 15.65
C GLY A 141 17.53 10.59 14.25
N ASP A 142 18.67 10.69 13.57
CA ASP A 142 18.99 9.87 12.41
C ASP A 142 19.50 8.51 12.93
N ALA A 143 18.63 7.51 12.99
CA ALA A 143 19.05 6.16 13.39
C ALA A 143 19.80 5.44 12.26
N GLY A 144 20.10 6.11 11.14
CA GLY A 144 20.85 5.54 10.02
C GLY A 144 20.05 4.49 9.25
N LYS A 145 20.72 3.71 8.41
CA LYS A 145 20.11 2.61 7.63
C LYS A 145 19.91 1.35 8.48
N VAL A 146 19.25 1.47 9.62
CA VAL A 146 19.07 0.31 10.51
C VAL A 146 17.90 -0.53 10.02
N THR A 147 18.21 -1.70 9.49
CA THR A 147 17.22 -2.76 9.31
C THR A 147 16.97 -3.49 10.65
N LEU A 148 15.76 -4.02 10.86
CA LEU A 148 15.43 -4.82 12.06
C LEU A 148 16.42 -5.99 12.29
N ALA A 149 17.01 -6.52 11.21
CA ALA A 149 18.05 -7.56 11.26
C ALA A 149 19.41 -7.03 11.80
N GLU A 150 19.80 -5.80 11.48
CA GLU A 150 21.03 -5.18 12.01
C GLU A 150 20.90 -4.78 13.47
N TRP A 151 19.74 -4.28 13.91
CA TRP A 151 19.52 -3.91 15.31
C TRP A 151 19.45 -5.13 16.23
N SER A 152 18.94 -6.26 15.73
CA SER A 152 18.82 -7.52 16.49
C SER A 152 20.02 -8.46 16.36
N GLY A 153 21.02 -8.14 15.52
CA GLY A 153 22.17 -9.02 15.26
C GLY A 153 21.78 -10.42 14.77
N THR A 154 20.56 -10.61 14.27
CA THR A 154 19.97 -11.93 13.97
C THR A 154 19.68 -12.08 12.48
N SER A 155 19.70 -13.33 12.00
CA SER A 155 19.46 -13.65 10.58
C SER A 155 18.13 -13.05 10.06
N PRO A 156 18.13 -12.36 8.91
CA PRO A 156 16.93 -11.80 8.28
C PRO A 156 15.79 -12.82 8.08
N TRP A 157 16.13 -14.10 7.96
CA TRP A 157 15.18 -15.21 7.82
C TRP A 157 14.27 -15.41 9.03
N LEU A 158 14.71 -15.04 10.25
CA LEU A 158 13.87 -15.13 11.45
C LEU A 158 12.75 -14.09 11.43
N TRP A 159 13.04 -12.87 10.99
CA TRP A 159 12.02 -11.82 10.87
C TRP A 159 11.02 -12.11 9.76
N ILE A 160 11.47 -12.73 8.66
CA ILE A 160 10.58 -13.24 7.61
C ILE A 160 9.73 -14.39 8.14
N GLY A 161 10.31 -15.30 8.93
CA GLY A 161 9.58 -16.36 9.61
C GLY A 161 8.50 -15.83 10.55
N VAL A 162 8.83 -14.80 11.36
CA VAL A 162 7.89 -14.11 12.25
C VAL A 162 6.81 -13.37 11.47
N LEU A 163 7.15 -12.69 10.37
CA LEU A 163 6.16 -12.05 9.48
C LEU A 163 5.24 -13.09 8.83
N CYS A 164 5.78 -14.22 8.38
CA CYS A 164 5.00 -15.30 7.80
C CYS A 164 4.09 -15.95 8.86
N LEU A 165 4.59 -16.21 10.07
CA LEU A 165 3.81 -16.73 11.19
C LEU A 165 2.73 -15.75 11.65
N GLY A 166 3.05 -14.46 11.79
CA GLY A 166 2.12 -13.41 12.16
C GLY A 166 1.03 -13.23 11.10
N ALA A 167 1.39 -13.28 9.83
CA ALA A 167 0.43 -13.24 8.74
C ALA A 167 -0.41 -14.52 8.61
N LEU A 168 0.16 -15.70 8.85
CA LEU A 168 -0.59 -16.96 8.91
C LEU A 168 -1.53 -17.00 10.10
N ALA A 169 -1.11 -16.48 11.26
CA ALA A 169 -1.95 -16.35 12.45
C ALA A 169 -3.08 -15.35 12.21
N ALA A 170 -2.79 -14.17 11.64
CA ALA A 170 -3.81 -13.22 11.23
C ALA A 170 -4.76 -13.84 10.19
N PHE A 171 -4.22 -14.50 9.17
CA PHE A 171 -5.04 -15.19 8.17
C PHE A 171 -5.89 -16.29 8.78
N ALA A 172 -5.39 -17.09 9.73
CA ALA A 172 -6.15 -18.15 10.40
C ALA A 172 -7.23 -17.60 11.34
N VAL A 173 -6.92 -16.55 12.11
CA VAL A 173 -7.89 -15.87 13.00
C VAL A 173 -9.01 -15.21 12.18
N PHE A 174 -8.68 -14.62 11.03
CA PHE A 174 -9.64 -13.93 10.16
C PHE A 174 -10.25 -14.79 9.04
N ALA A 175 -9.71 -15.99 8.78
CA ALA A 175 -10.36 -17.03 7.97
C ALA A 175 -11.44 -17.75 8.79
N ARG A 176 -11.34 -17.76 10.13
CA ARG A 176 -12.44 -18.19 11.00
C ARG A 176 -13.66 -17.27 10.93
N SER A 177 -13.47 -15.98 10.65
CA SER A 177 -14.58 -15.03 10.39
C SER A 177 -15.13 -15.08 8.96
N TRP A 178 -14.65 -16.00 8.12
CA TRP A 178 -15.11 -16.20 6.75
C TRP A 178 -16.49 -16.89 6.67
N GLY A 179 -16.97 -17.48 7.77
CA GLY A 179 -18.28 -18.14 7.84
C GLY A 179 -19.47 -17.21 7.60
N ASP A 180 -19.35 -15.90 7.83
CA ASP A 180 -20.53 -15.01 7.89
C ASP A 180 -20.65 -14.00 6.74
N ALA A 181 -19.67 -13.93 5.84
CA ALA A 181 -19.66 -12.93 4.77
C ALA A 181 -19.65 -13.54 3.36
N THR A 182 -20.54 -14.50 3.11
CA THR A 182 -21.05 -14.68 1.73
C THR A 182 -21.80 -13.40 1.33
N PRO A 183 -21.40 -12.72 0.24
CA PRO A 183 -22.15 -11.57 -0.23
C PRO A 183 -23.55 -12.02 -0.64
N ARG A 184 -24.59 -11.60 0.10
CA ARG A 184 -25.98 -11.62 -0.38
C ARG A 184 -26.16 -10.55 -1.47
N LEU A 185 -25.42 -10.66 -2.56
CA LEU A 185 -25.56 -9.83 -3.75
C LEU A 185 -26.51 -10.50 -4.75
N HIS A 186 -27.78 -10.70 -4.37
CA HIS A 186 -28.86 -10.93 -5.36
C HIS A 186 -30.30 -10.69 -4.87
N LYS A 187 -30.59 -9.73 -3.97
CA LYS A 187 -32.01 -9.42 -3.62
C LYS A 187 -32.45 -7.95 -3.73
N GLY A 188 -31.55 -6.99 -3.96
CA GLY A 188 -31.94 -5.57 -4.05
C GLY A 188 -32.42 -5.07 -5.41
N ALA A 189 -32.10 -5.78 -6.51
CA ALA A 189 -32.34 -5.27 -7.88
C ALA A 189 -33.61 -5.82 -8.56
N ARG A 190 -34.37 -6.71 -7.91
CA ARG A 190 -35.51 -7.42 -8.53
C ARG A 190 -36.89 -7.08 -7.91
N GLN A 191 -36.98 -6.09 -7.01
CA GLN A 191 -38.24 -5.66 -6.39
C GLN A 191 -38.75 -4.28 -6.86
N ARG A 192 -37.98 -3.52 -7.65
CA ARG A 192 -38.42 -2.21 -8.17
C ARG A 192 -39.13 -2.23 -9.53
N HIS A 193 -39.33 -3.41 -10.14
CA HIS A 193 -39.93 -3.55 -11.47
C HIS A 193 -41.26 -4.33 -11.50
N SER A 194 -41.88 -4.61 -10.35
CA SER A 194 -43.17 -5.32 -10.26
C SER A 194 -44.21 -4.56 -9.42
N ALA A 195 -44.05 -3.25 -9.31
CA ALA A 195 -45.03 -2.33 -8.74
C ALA A 195 -45.06 -1.08 -9.62
N GLY A 196 -45.83 -1.17 -10.70
CA GLY A 196 -45.99 -0.17 -11.74
C GLY A 196 -46.77 -0.77 -12.89
#